data_AF-A0AAP2IGT4-F1
#
_entry.id   AF-A0AAP2IGT4-F1
#
_cell.length_a   1.000
_cell.length_b   1.000
_cell.length_c   1.000
_cell.angle_alpha   90.00
_cell.angle_beta   90.00
_cell.angle_gamma   90.00
#
_symmetry.space_group_name_H-M   'P 1'
#
loop_
_entity.id
_entity.type
_entity.pdbx_description
1 polymer ?
#
loop_
_entity_poly.entity_id
_entity_poly.type
_entity_poly.pdbx_seq_one_letter_code
_entity_poly.pdbx_strand_id
1 'polypeptide(L)'
;WMELFSIRIQRTFQLVSTLSALASGIVSGVGNDSGHGICQTIRYGEYEVTYGNLSNVFAQFGQRVKAGQTVALSGDKLHMTVRFKGEELNPLEFLTMLYGNIQAMRQAGGHETDYLSGLEMELKTDYERDKREIEELMLHFLPHYMEDLRHGAYTLPRNTEQSLRHIFTVGAMKEYFYENMPSMANPLGLGHKAMPLACKVQNLLIADFLHYLALRHDVYLSTASSDIKKNSMTKP
;
A
#
# COMPACT_ATOMS: atom_id res chain seq x y z
N TRP A 1 -6.27 -1.11 -1.90
CA TRP A 1 -6.96 0.20 -1.78
C TRP A 1 -6.33 1.13 -0.76
N MET A 2 -6.24 0.73 0.52
CA MET A 2 -5.48 1.48 1.55
C MET A 2 -4.01 1.65 1.17
N GLU A 3 -3.39 0.68 0.49
CA GLU A 3 -2.04 0.81 -0.07
C GLU A 3 -1.92 1.93 -1.11
N LEU A 4 -2.91 2.12 -1.98
CA LEU A 4 -2.88 3.19 -2.98
C LEU A 4 -3.13 4.57 -2.38
N PHE A 5 -4.00 4.62 -1.38
CA PHE A 5 -4.20 5.81 -0.58
C PHE A 5 -2.93 6.15 0.22
N SER A 6 -2.23 5.13 0.74
CA SER A 6 -0.93 5.26 1.39
C SER A 6 0.14 5.75 0.44
N ILE A 7 0.31 5.14 -0.73
CA ILE A 7 1.30 5.53 -1.74
C ILE A 7 1.04 6.98 -2.24
N ARG A 8 -0.22 7.38 -2.42
CA ARG A 8 -0.58 8.71 -2.93
C ARG A 8 -0.42 9.81 -1.87
N ILE A 9 -0.60 9.47 -0.60
CA ILE A 9 -0.36 10.38 0.53
C ILE A 9 1.12 10.45 0.90
N GLN A 10 1.83 9.34 0.87
CA GLN A 10 3.29 9.27 1.00
C GLN A 10 4.01 10.07 -0.10
N ARG A 11 3.41 10.22 -1.30
CA ARG A 11 3.93 11.13 -2.34
C ARG A 11 3.61 12.61 -2.11
N THR A 12 2.60 12.94 -1.31
CA THR A 12 2.20 14.34 -1.04
C THR A 12 2.82 14.87 0.25
N PHE A 13 3.07 13.98 1.22
CA PHE A 13 3.81 14.22 2.44
C PHE A 13 4.92 13.18 2.51
N GLN A 14 6.17 13.63 2.46
CA GLN A 14 7.37 12.80 2.57
C GLN A 14 7.41 12.15 3.97
N LEU A 15 6.70 11.03 4.13
CA LEU A 15 6.40 10.43 5.43
C LEU A 15 7.27 9.19 5.67
N VAL A 16 8.19 9.37 6.61
CA VAL A 16 8.83 8.33 7.43
C VAL A 16 7.78 7.33 7.89
N SER A 17 7.95 6.06 7.56
CA SER A 17 7.03 4.96 7.91
C SER A 17 7.65 4.05 8.96
N THR A 18 6.83 3.56 9.90
CA THR A 18 7.26 2.56 10.88
C THR A 18 7.47 1.20 10.20
N LEU A 19 8.61 0.59 10.47
CA LEU A 19 8.96 -0.75 10.00
C LEU A 19 8.78 -1.74 11.14
N SER A 20 8.02 -2.79 10.89
CA SER A 20 7.78 -3.89 11.83
C SER A 20 8.48 -5.17 11.37
N ALA A 21 8.86 -6.02 12.33
CA ALA A 21 9.44 -7.32 12.04
C ALA A 21 8.43 -8.23 11.32
N LEU A 22 8.86 -8.84 10.21
CA LEU A 22 8.00 -9.69 9.36
C LEU A 22 7.60 -10.99 10.06
N ALA A 23 8.49 -11.51 10.89
CA ALA A 23 8.31 -12.71 11.69
C ALA A 23 9.07 -12.55 13.02
N SER A 24 8.95 -13.54 13.90
CA SER A 24 9.83 -13.60 15.07
C SER A 24 11.25 -13.96 14.63
N GLY A 25 12.25 -13.24 15.11
CA GLY A 25 13.62 -13.36 14.63
C GLY A 25 14.66 -12.74 15.57
N ILE A 26 15.87 -12.55 15.06
CA ILE A 26 16.98 -11.91 15.77
C ILE A 26 17.62 -10.84 14.89
N VAL A 27 17.89 -9.67 15.44
CA VAL A 27 18.64 -8.62 14.74
C VAL A 27 20.08 -9.10 14.58
N SER A 28 20.51 -9.32 13.34
CA SER A 28 21.84 -9.83 13.00
C SER A 28 22.78 -8.76 12.46
N GLY A 29 22.29 -7.53 12.25
CA GLY A 29 23.12 -6.41 11.82
C GLY A 29 22.47 -5.07 12.11
N VAL A 30 23.27 -4.10 12.56
CA VAL A 30 22.91 -2.68 12.61
C VAL A 30 24.16 -1.91 12.19
N GLY A 31 24.05 -1.02 11.21
CA GLY A 31 25.20 -0.32 10.66
C GLY A 31 24.82 0.95 9.93
N ASN A 32 25.85 1.67 9.48
CA ASN A 32 25.70 2.79 8.58
C ASN A 32 26.68 2.59 7.43
N ASP A 33 26.17 2.39 6.22
CA ASP A 33 26.99 2.20 5.02
C ASP A 33 26.83 3.40 4.08
N SER A 34 27.91 3.71 3.36
CA SER A 34 27.99 4.80 2.39
C SER A 34 26.96 4.71 1.25
N GLY A 35 26.50 3.51 0.88
CA GLY A 35 25.51 3.31 -0.18
C GLY A 35 24.05 3.26 0.30
N HIS A 36 23.82 2.89 1.56
CA HIS A 36 22.48 2.57 2.08
C HIS A 36 22.15 3.28 3.40
N GLY A 37 22.95 4.25 3.82
CA GLY A 37 22.78 4.97 5.07
C GLY A 37 22.65 4.04 6.28
N ILE A 38 21.84 4.43 7.26
CA ILE A 38 21.53 3.57 8.41
C ILE A 38 20.78 2.33 7.91
N CYS A 39 21.27 1.16 8.31
CA CYS A 39 20.69 -0.12 7.95
C CYS A 39 20.54 -1.05 9.16
N GLN A 40 19.56 -1.95 9.06
CA GLN A 40 19.29 -2.99 10.05
C GLN A 40 18.97 -4.29 9.32
N THR A 41 19.64 -5.38 9.72
CA THR A 41 19.41 -6.73 9.23
C THR A 41 18.76 -7.56 10.32
N ILE A 42 17.67 -8.26 9.97
CA ILE A 42 16.97 -9.18 10.85
C ILE A 42 16.95 -10.56 10.20
N ARG A 43 17.36 -11.57 10.96
CA ARG A 43 17.35 -12.96 10.56
C ARG A 43 16.09 -13.66 11.07
N TYR A 44 15.34 -14.24 10.13
CA TYR A 44 14.13 -15.01 10.34
C TYR A 44 14.37 -16.47 9.90
N GLY A 45 15.04 -17.24 10.76
CA GLY A 45 15.51 -18.58 10.40
C GLY A 45 16.61 -18.51 9.33
N GLU A 46 16.37 -19.13 8.18
CA GLU A 46 17.31 -19.15 7.04
C GLU A 46 17.21 -17.90 6.15
N TYR A 47 16.25 -17.01 6.41
CA TYR A 47 16.10 -15.74 5.71
C TYR A 47 16.78 -14.61 6.46
N GLU A 48 17.45 -13.73 5.74
CA GLU A 48 17.95 -12.45 6.24
C GLU A 48 17.34 -11.31 5.44
N VAL A 49 16.73 -10.37 6.15
CA VAL A 49 16.13 -9.18 5.53
C VAL A 49 16.86 -7.95 6.04
N THR A 50 17.42 -7.18 5.12
CA THR A 50 18.11 -5.92 5.41
C THR A 50 17.25 -4.76 4.97
N TYR A 51 16.98 -3.84 5.88
CA TYR A 51 16.37 -2.55 5.59
C TYR A 51 17.44 -1.47 5.61
N GLY A 52 17.54 -0.70 4.53
CA GLY A 52 18.46 0.43 4.39
C GLY A 52 17.71 1.74 4.18
N ASN A 53 18.46 2.84 4.20
CA ASN A 53 18.01 4.22 4.19
C ASN A 53 17.04 4.50 5.35
N LEU A 54 17.37 3.98 6.53
CA LEU A 54 16.59 4.19 7.73
C LEU A 54 16.86 5.58 8.32
N SER A 55 15.83 6.21 8.88
CA SER A 55 15.99 7.42 9.68
C SER A 55 16.33 7.08 11.13
N ASN A 56 15.84 5.95 11.63
CA ASN A 56 16.13 5.47 12.97
C ASN A 56 15.97 3.95 13.10
N VAL A 57 16.65 3.36 14.08
CA VAL A 57 16.57 1.94 14.44
C VAL A 57 16.22 1.81 15.93
N PHE A 58 15.27 0.95 16.26
CA PHE A 58 14.82 0.72 17.63
C PHE A 58 15.33 -0.59 18.23
N ALA A 59 15.70 -1.54 17.37
CA ALA A 59 16.20 -2.83 17.79
C ALA A 59 17.72 -2.93 17.61
N GLN A 60 18.40 -3.43 18.64
CA GLN A 60 19.86 -3.52 18.68
C GLN A 60 20.35 -4.89 18.20
N PHE A 61 21.62 -4.97 17.80
CA PHE A 61 22.26 -6.24 17.42
C PHE A 61 22.09 -7.30 18.52
N GLY A 62 21.73 -8.53 18.12
CA GLY A 62 21.47 -9.64 19.03
C GLY A 62 20.08 -9.64 19.68
N GLN A 63 19.30 -8.56 19.53
CA GLN A 63 17.96 -8.48 20.10
C GLN A 63 16.99 -9.44 19.40
N ARG A 64 16.24 -10.21 20.17
CA ARG A 64 15.11 -10.99 19.65
C ARG A 64 13.92 -10.07 19.43
N VAL A 65 13.26 -10.24 18.29
CA VAL A 65 12.07 -9.47 17.91
C VAL A 65 10.90 -10.43 17.67
N LYS A 66 9.69 -9.98 17.97
CA LYS A 66 8.45 -10.72 17.65
C LYS A 66 7.86 -10.24 16.33
N ALA A 67 7.14 -11.10 15.63
CA ALA A 67 6.35 -10.70 14.46
C ALA A 67 5.45 -9.49 14.80
N GLY A 68 5.42 -8.48 13.93
CA GLY A 68 4.67 -7.24 14.10
C GLY A 68 5.32 -6.19 15.01
N GLN A 69 6.37 -6.53 15.77
CA GLN A 69 7.09 -5.58 16.62
C GLN A 69 7.75 -4.48 15.78
N THR A 70 7.57 -3.21 16.15
CA THR A 70 8.27 -2.07 15.51
C THR A 70 9.77 -2.17 15.77
N VAL A 71 10.58 -2.10 14.72
CA VAL A 71 12.04 -2.29 14.75
C VAL A 71 12.84 -1.12 14.19
N ALA A 72 12.24 -0.30 13.31
CA ALA A 72 12.91 0.85 12.70
C ALA A 72 11.90 1.89 12.15
N LEU A 73 12.44 3.03 11.71
CA LEU A 73 11.74 4.05 10.93
C LEU A 73 12.42 4.18 9.55
N SER A 74 11.65 4.15 8.48
CA SER A 74 12.17 4.41 7.13
C SER A 74 12.62 5.86 6.99
N GLY A 75 13.58 6.12 6.13
CA GLY A 75 13.86 7.46 5.64
C GLY A 75 12.85 7.89 4.57
N ASP A 76 13.29 8.81 3.71
CA ASP A 76 12.57 9.28 2.53
C ASP A 76 12.41 8.19 1.45
N LYS A 77 13.37 7.27 1.37
CA LYS A 77 13.33 6.06 0.56
C LYS A 77 13.63 4.85 1.43
N LEU A 78 12.97 3.73 1.18
CA LEU A 78 13.32 2.45 1.80
C LEU A 78 14.13 1.61 0.81
N HIS A 79 15.26 1.07 1.26
CA HIS A 79 15.96 0.00 0.55
C HIS A 79 15.69 -1.33 1.28
N MET A 80 15.44 -2.40 0.52
CA MET A 80 15.21 -3.73 1.08
C MET A 80 16.02 -4.75 0.30
N THR A 81 16.81 -5.55 1.02
CA THR A 81 17.53 -6.71 0.48
C THR A 81 17.06 -7.96 1.21
N VAL A 82 16.85 -9.04 0.48
CA VAL A 82 16.48 -10.34 1.05
C VAL A 82 17.54 -11.35 0.66
N ARG A 83 17.98 -12.17 1.62
CA ARG A 83 18.81 -13.34 1.35
C ARG A 83 18.18 -14.59 1.94
N PHE A 84 18.31 -15.71 1.25
CA PHE A 84 17.99 -17.03 1.77
C PHE A 84 19.23 -17.89 1.71
N LYS A 85 19.69 -18.38 2.87
CA LYS A 85 20.94 -19.16 2.97
C LYS A 85 22.17 -18.46 2.34
N GLY A 86 22.19 -17.14 2.41
CA GLY A 86 23.26 -16.31 1.85
C GLY A 86 23.10 -15.91 0.38
N GLU A 87 22.16 -16.51 -0.35
CA GLU A 87 21.85 -16.12 -1.73
C GLU A 87 20.84 -14.98 -1.77
N GLU A 88 21.12 -13.94 -2.55
CA GLU A 88 20.22 -12.80 -2.70
C GLU A 88 18.96 -13.19 -3.48
N LEU A 89 17.80 -12.83 -2.93
CA LEU A 89 16.50 -13.03 -3.53
C LEU A 89 15.91 -11.71 -3.96
N ASN A 90 15.12 -11.73 -5.04
CA ASN A 90 14.32 -10.59 -5.44
C ASN A 90 13.32 -10.24 -4.31
N PRO A 91 13.37 -9.03 -3.74
CA PRO A 91 12.47 -8.64 -2.64
C PRO A 91 10.99 -8.73 -3.02
N LEU A 92 10.64 -8.49 -4.30
CA LEU A 92 9.26 -8.62 -4.78
C LEU A 92 8.78 -10.07 -4.71
N GLU A 93 9.59 -11.03 -5.17
CA GLU A 93 9.24 -12.45 -5.11
C GLU A 93 9.04 -12.93 -3.68
N PHE A 94 9.91 -12.48 -2.76
CA PHE A 94 9.78 -12.77 -1.34
C PHE A 94 8.49 -12.20 -0.75
N LEU A 95 8.13 -10.95 -1.06
CA LEU A 95 6.88 -10.33 -0.61
C LEU A 95 5.65 -11.02 -1.20
N THR A 96 5.69 -11.40 -2.48
CA THR A 96 4.61 -12.15 -3.15
C THR A 96 4.42 -13.52 -2.48
N MET A 97 5.52 -14.23 -2.16
CA MET A 97 5.45 -15.49 -1.41
C MET A 97 4.84 -15.29 -0.02
N LEU A 98 5.27 -14.30 0.75
CA LEU A 98 4.70 -14.00 2.06
C LEU A 98 3.20 -13.71 1.98
N TYR A 99 2.78 -12.92 0.99
CA TYR A 99 1.38 -12.64 0.74
C TYR A 99 0.59 -13.92 0.44
N GLY A 100 1.09 -14.77 -0.45
CA GLY A 100 0.48 -16.07 -0.76
C GLY A 100 0.32 -16.96 0.47
N ASN A 101 1.33 -17.01 1.35
CA ASN A 101 1.27 -17.77 2.59
C ASN A 101 0.21 -17.22 3.56
N ILE A 102 0.11 -15.90 3.71
CA ILE A 102 -0.92 -15.26 4.55
C ILE A 102 -2.32 -15.59 4.02
N GLN A 103 -2.54 -15.54 2.71
CA GLN A 103 -3.84 -15.89 2.11
C GLN A 103 -4.18 -17.36 2.29
N ALA A 104 -3.20 -18.26 2.11
CA ALA A 104 -3.41 -19.70 2.33
C ALA A 104 -3.76 -20.02 3.80
N MET A 105 -3.11 -19.36 4.77
CA MET A 105 -3.42 -19.52 6.20
C MET A 105 -4.83 -19.06 6.55
N ARG A 106 -5.31 -17.98 5.91
CA ARG A 106 -6.69 -17.48 6.09
C ARG A 106 -7.73 -18.47 5.58
N GLN A 107 -7.46 -19.09 4.43
CA GLN A 107 -8.34 -20.11 3.84
C GLN A 107 -8.32 -21.43 4.62
N ALA A 108 -7.22 -21.74 5.30
CA ALA A 108 -7.06 -22.94 6.12
C ALA A 108 -7.65 -22.83 7.55
N GLY A 109 -8.38 -21.75 7.87
CA GLY A 109 -9.09 -21.60 9.16
C GLY A 109 -8.22 -21.17 10.34
N GLY A 110 -7.03 -20.60 10.10
CA GLY A 110 -6.14 -20.08 11.14
C GLY A 110 -6.66 -18.79 11.78
N HIS A 111 -7.49 -18.93 12.80
CA HIS A 111 -7.91 -17.84 13.68
C HIS A 111 -6.77 -17.52 14.66
N GLU A 112 -5.85 -16.62 14.27
CA GLU A 112 -5.06 -15.75 15.16
C GLU A 112 -4.04 -14.93 14.35
N THR A 113 -4.47 -13.77 13.87
CA THR A 113 -3.66 -12.55 13.84
C THR A 113 -4.63 -11.37 13.87
N ASP A 114 -5.00 -10.99 15.09
CA ASP A 114 -5.79 -9.79 15.40
C ASP A 114 -5.12 -8.47 14.94
N TYR A 115 -3.90 -8.56 14.37
CA TYR A 115 -3.11 -7.46 13.84
C TYR A 115 -3.59 -6.93 12.48
N LEU A 116 -4.44 -7.67 11.76
CA LEU A 116 -5.10 -7.19 10.53
C LEU A 116 -6.63 -7.02 10.70
N SER A 117 -7.23 -7.64 11.72
CA SER A 117 -8.68 -7.54 11.98
C SER A 117 -9.10 -6.18 12.53
N GLY A 118 -8.19 -5.40 13.13
CA GLY A 118 -8.47 -4.02 13.55
C GLY A 118 -8.74 -3.04 12.40
N LEU A 119 -8.58 -3.48 11.15
CA LEU A 119 -8.79 -2.68 9.95
C LEU A 119 -9.56 -3.43 8.86
N GLU A 120 -10.46 -4.34 9.20
CA GLU A 120 -11.66 -4.53 8.36
C GLU A 120 -12.59 -3.32 8.56
N MET A 121 -12.08 -2.13 8.22
CA MET A 121 -12.95 -1.07 7.75
C MET A 121 -13.46 -1.55 6.39
N GLU A 122 -14.53 -2.34 6.41
CA GLU A 122 -15.21 -2.80 5.21
C GLU A 122 -15.86 -1.57 4.55
N LEU A 123 -15.03 -0.80 3.84
CA LEU A 123 -15.45 0.35 3.06
C LEU A 123 -16.34 -0.21 1.97
N LYS A 124 -17.65 -0.03 2.14
CA LYS A 124 -18.63 -0.33 1.10
C LYS A 124 -18.45 0.67 -0.02
N THR A 125 -17.94 0.18 -1.14
CA THR A 125 -17.75 0.93 -2.37
C THR A 125 -18.96 0.76 -3.28
N ASP A 126 -19.07 1.61 -4.32
CA ASP A 126 -20.12 1.42 -5.33
C ASP A 126 -19.82 0.22 -6.25
N TYR A 127 -18.65 -0.39 -6.09
CA TYR A 127 -18.07 -1.43 -6.93
C TYR A 127 -18.02 -2.80 -6.26
N GLU A 128 -18.78 -3.02 -5.17
CA GLU A 128 -18.78 -4.31 -4.44
C GLU A 128 -19.09 -5.51 -5.34
N ARG A 129 -19.94 -5.32 -6.36
CA ARG A 129 -20.31 -6.39 -7.31
C ARG A 129 -19.14 -6.87 -8.16
N ASP A 130 -18.23 -5.96 -8.51
CA ASP A 130 -17.12 -6.20 -9.43
C ASP A 130 -15.77 -6.23 -8.70
N LYS A 131 -15.78 -6.23 -7.36
CA LYS A 131 -14.60 -6.08 -6.51
C LYS A 131 -13.46 -7.03 -6.89
N ARG A 132 -13.78 -8.31 -7.10
CA ARG A 132 -12.79 -9.33 -7.46
C ARG A 132 -12.15 -9.06 -8.82
N GLU A 133 -12.95 -8.71 -9.82
CA GLU A 133 -12.45 -8.36 -11.15
C GLU A 133 -11.56 -7.11 -11.09
N ILE A 134 -11.98 -6.10 -10.33
CA ILE A 134 -11.18 -4.88 -10.16
C ILE A 134 -9.85 -5.19 -9.46
N GLU A 135 -9.85 -6.04 -8.43
CA GLU A 135 -8.62 -6.46 -7.76
C GLU A 135 -7.65 -7.17 -8.72
N GLU A 136 -8.16 -8.06 -9.58
CA GLU A 136 -7.36 -8.73 -10.61
C GLU A 136 -6.80 -7.73 -11.64
N LEU A 137 -7.63 -6.79 -12.11
CA LEU A 137 -7.20 -5.72 -13.02
C LEU A 137 -6.15 -4.82 -12.39
N MET A 138 -6.29 -4.48 -11.12
CA MET A 138 -5.30 -3.69 -10.40
C MET A 138 -3.97 -4.43 -10.28
N LEU A 139 -3.98 -5.71 -9.89
CA LEU A 139 -2.76 -6.50 -9.81
C LEU A 139 -1.97 -6.48 -11.13
N HIS A 140 -2.67 -6.48 -12.26
CA HIS A 140 -2.06 -6.48 -13.58
C HIS A 140 -1.62 -5.08 -14.06
N PHE A 141 -2.49 -4.08 -13.95
CA PHE A 141 -2.31 -2.79 -14.61
C PHE A 141 -1.90 -1.65 -13.68
N LEU A 142 -1.91 -1.86 -12.37
CA LEU A 142 -1.53 -0.81 -11.41
C LEU A 142 -0.10 -0.28 -11.61
N PRO A 143 0.92 -1.12 -11.89
CA PRO A 143 2.26 -0.61 -12.17
C PRO A 143 2.29 0.36 -13.35
N HIS A 144 1.57 0.03 -14.43
CA HIS A 144 1.47 0.87 -15.63
C HIS A 144 0.75 2.19 -15.34
N TYR A 145 -0.38 2.13 -14.65
CA TYR A 145 -1.13 3.32 -14.21
C TYR A 145 -0.26 4.29 -13.40
N MET A 146 0.53 3.76 -12.47
CA MET A 146 1.40 4.57 -11.62
C MET A 146 2.57 5.19 -12.39
N GLU A 147 3.10 4.48 -13.38
CA GLU A 147 4.21 4.97 -14.20
C GLU A 147 3.76 6.06 -15.17
N ASP A 148 2.59 5.89 -15.79
CA ASP A 148 2.00 6.89 -16.68
C ASP A 148 1.62 8.17 -15.93
N LEU A 149 1.09 8.04 -14.71
CA LEU A 149 0.87 9.17 -13.81
C LEU A 149 2.18 9.89 -13.46
N ARG A 150 3.25 9.13 -13.17
CA ARG A 150 4.55 9.68 -12.77
C ARG A 150 5.20 10.50 -13.88
N HIS A 151 5.09 10.03 -15.12
CA HIS A 151 5.62 10.71 -16.29
C HIS A 151 4.67 11.77 -16.87
N GLY A 152 3.47 11.93 -16.30
CA GLY A 152 2.45 12.83 -16.83
C GLY A 152 1.83 12.37 -18.15
N ALA A 153 2.08 11.11 -18.56
CA ALA A 153 1.43 10.52 -19.72
C ALA A 153 -0.07 10.31 -19.46
N TYR A 154 -0.46 10.01 -18.23
CA TYR A 154 -1.84 10.07 -17.79
C TYR A 154 -2.01 11.19 -16.77
N THR A 155 -3.04 12.02 -16.96
CA THR A 155 -3.38 13.10 -16.04
C THR A 155 -4.79 12.88 -15.51
N LEU A 156 -4.98 13.13 -14.22
CA LEU A 156 -6.28 12.99 -13.59
C LEU A 156 -7.31 13.91 -14.28
N PRO A 157 -8.54 13.41 -14.52
CA PRO A 157 -9.65 14.25 -14.93
C PRO A 157 -9.88 15.38 -13.91
N ARG A 158 -10.11 16.60 -14.41
CA ARG A 158 -10.25 17.82 -13.59
C ARG A 158 -11.33 17.69 -12.50
N ASN A 159 -12.45 17.03 -12.83
CA ASN A 159 -13.55 16.78 -11.90
C ASN A 159 -13.15 15.85 -10.74
N THR A 160 -12.39 14.79 -11.03
CA THR A 160 -11.86 13.87 -10.01
C THR A 160 -10.86 14.60 -9.12
N GLU A 161 -9.96 15.39 -9.71
CA GLU A 161 -8.99 16.20 -8.97
C GLU A 161 -9.67 17.20 -8.02
N GLN A 162 -10.64 17.97 -8.53
CA GLN A 162 -11.40 18.93 -7.72
C GLN A 162 -12.16 18.25 -6.58
N SER A 163 -12.75 17.08 -6.85
CA SER A 163 -13.48 16.30 -5.87
C SER A 163 -12.56 15.77 -4.77
N LEU A 164 -11.38 15.26 -5.12
CA LEU A 164 -10.35 14.86 -4.15
C LEU A 164 -9.89 16.05 -3.32
N ARG A 165 -9.54 17.18 -3.95
CA ARG A 165 -9.15 18.41 -3.24
C ARG A 165 -10.20 18.83 -2.23
N HIS A 166 -11.47 18.86 -2.62
CA HIS A 166 -12.57 19.21 -1.74
C HIS A 166 -12.68 18.24 -0.55
N ILE A 167 -12.58 16.93 -0.78
CA ILE A 167 -12.63 15.92 0.29
C ILE A 167 -11.48 16.14 1.28
N PHE A 168 -10.26 16.40 0.80
CA PHE A 168 -9.12 16.67 1.69
C PHE A 168 -9.31 17.97 2.48
N THR A 169 -9.82 19.05 1.86
CA THR A 169 -10.14 20.29 2.58
C THR A 169 -11.16 20.04 3.68
N VAL A 170 -12.25 19.32 3.39
CA VAL A 170 -13.28 18.99 4.37
C VAL A 170 -12.73 18.09 5.47
N GLY A 171 -11.91 17.09 5.12
CA GLY A 171 -11.28 16.19 6.09
C GLY A 171 -10.36 16.93 7.06
N ALA A 172 -9.58 17.90 6.56
CA ALA A 172 -8.72 18.73 7.37
C ALA A 172 -9.52 19.66 8.30
N MET A 173 -10.53 20.36 7.75
CA MET A 173 -11.40 21.26 8.53
C MET A 173 -12.15 20.52 9.64
N LYS A 174 -12.41 19.22 9.47
CA LYS A 174 -13.11 18.39 10.44
C LYS A 174 -12.18 17.58 11.35
N GLU A 175 -10.86 17.78 11.24
CA GLU A 175 -9.84 17.10 12.05
C GLU A 175 -9.93 15.57 11.97
N TYR A 176 -10.29 15.04 10.80
CA TYR A 176 -10.47 13.59 10.58
C TYR A 176 -9.15 12.84 10.32
N PHE A 177 -8.04 13.57 10.25
CA PHE A 177 -6.69 13.02 10.15
C PHE A 177 -6.08 12.92 11.53
N TYR A 178 -5.32 11.85 11.77
CA TYR A 178 -4.63 11.58 13.04
C TYR A 178 -5.56 11.36 14.25
N GLU A 179 -6.82 10.95 14.03
CA GLU A 179 -7.72 10.51 15.10
C GLU A 179 -7.17 9.24 15.79
N ASN A 180 -6.58 8.36 15.00
CA ASN A 180 -5.87 7.16 15.43
C ASN A 180 -4.38 7.34 15.19
N MET A 181 -3.56 6.57 15.92
CA MET A 181 -2.12 6.51 15.65
C MET A 181 -1.89 6.06 14.19
N PRO A 182 -1.13 6.82 13.38
CA PRO A 182 -0.80 6.40 12.01
C PRO A 182 -0.07 5.06 11.96
N SER A 183 -0.38 4.26 10.95
CA SER A 183 0.23 2.96 10.71
C SER A 183 0.36 2.68 9.22
N MET A 184 1.07 1.61 8.83
CA MET A 184 1.20 1.23 7.41
C MET A 184 -0.16 1.01 6.73
N ALA A 185 -1.13 0.45 7.45
CA ALA A 185 -2.47 0.17 6.94
C ALA A 185 -3.40 1.38 7.03
N ASN A 186 -3.12 2.32 7.94
CA ASN A 186 -3.85 3.57 8.11
C ASN A 186 -2.86 4.75 8.27
N PRO A 187 -2.20 5.15 7.17
CA PRO A 187 -1.10 6.13 7.20
C PRO A 187 -1.55 7.52 7.62
N LEU A 188 -2.85 7.80 7.51
CA LEU A 188 -3.46 9.05 7.92
C LEU A 188 -4.05 9.02 9.33
N GLY A 189 -3.99 7.88 10.03
CA GLY A 189 -4.63 7.76 11.33
C GLY A 189 -6.13 8.05 11.28
N LEU A 190 -6.81 7.68 10.20
CA LEU A 190 -8.25 7.88 10.04
C LEU A 190 -9.02 7.13 11.12
N GLY A 191 -9.96 7.80 11.77
CA GLY A 191 -10.94 7.17 12.65
C GLY A 191 -12.29 6.95 11.98
N HIS A 192 -13.24 6.40 12.74
CA HIS A 192 -14.56 6.04 12.21
C HIS A 192 -15.32 7.24 11.63
N LYS A 193 -15.05 8.47 12.11
CA LYS A 193 -15.69 9.70 11.58
C LYS A 193 -15.27 10.01 10.15
N ALA A 194 -14.07 9.57 9.75
CA ALA A 194 -13.54 9.75 8.40
C ALA A 194 -14.11 8.73 7.39
N MET A 195 -14.86 7.71 7.84
CA MET A 195 -15.32 6.60 6.99
C MET A 195 -16.07 7.06 5.73
N PRO A 196 -17.02 8.02 5.79
CA PRO A 196 -17.72 8.48 4.59
C PRO A 196 -16.80 9.19 3.59
N LEU A 197 -15.75 9.85 4.07
CA LEU A 197 -14.75 10.47 3.20
C LEU A 197 -13.85 9.41 2.57
N ALA A 198 -13.42 8.42 3.36
CA ALA A 198 -12.60 7.30 2.88
C ALA A 198 -13.33 6.51 1.77
N CYS A 199 -14.63 6.19 1.95
CA CYS A 199 -15.46 5.56 0.91
C CYS A 199 -15.49 6.40 -0.38
N LYS A 200 -15.71 7.71 -0.26
CA LYS A 200 -15.76 8.61 -1.42
C LYS A 200 -14.42 8.66 -2.16
N VAL A 201 -13.31 8.76 -1.44
CA VAL A 201 -11.98 8.73 -2.05
C VAL A 201 -11.76 7.41 -2.76
N GLN A 202 -12.11 6.29 -2.12
CA GLN A 202 -11.94 4.98 -2.74
C GLN A 202 -12.77 4.85 -4.02
N ASN A 203 -14.03 5.25 -4.04
CA ASN A 203 -14.86 5.25 -5.24
C ASN A 203 -14.26 6.12 -6.36
N LEU A 204 -13.75 7.32 -6.03
CA LEU A 204 -13.09 8.19 -7.00
C LEU A 204 -11.82 7.58 -7.59
N LEU A 205 -11.02 6.91 -6.76
CA LEU A 205 -9.79 6.25 -7.21
C LEU A 205 -10.08 4.99 -8.03
N ILE A 206 -11.09 4.19 -7.66
CA ILE A 206 -11.58 3.07 -8.48
C ILE A 206 -12.02 3.59 -9.84
N ALA A 207 -12.88 4.62 -9.86
CA ALA A 207 -13.42 5.18 -11.09
C ALA A 207 -12.32 5.72 -12.01
N ASP A 208 -11.34 6.43 -11.45
CA ASP A 208 -10.21 6.96 -12.22
C ASP A 208 -9.32 5.86 -12.78
N PHE A 209 -9.04 4.81 -12.00
CA PHE A 209 -8.28 3.66 -12.48
C PHE A 209 -8.99 2.95 -13.64
N LEU A 210 -10.29 2.70 -13.51
CA LEU A 210 -11.09 2.10 -14.58
C LEU A 210 -11.16 3.01 -15.82
N HIS A 211 -11.21 4.32 -15.62
CA HIS A 211 -11.15 5.29 -16.71
C HIS A 211 -9.81 5.24 -17.46
N TYR A 212 -8.70 5.16 -16.72
CA TYR A 212 -7.38 4.94 -17.32
C TYR A 212 -7.32 3.65 -18.14
N LEU A 213 -7.86 2.54 -17.62
CA LEU A 213 -7.91 1.26 -18.35
C LEU A 213 -8.69 1.37 -19.65
N ALA A 214 -9.85 2.02 -19.62
CA ALA A 214 -10.66 2.25 -20.81
C ALA A 214 -9.91 3.09 -21.85
N LEU A 215 -9.23 4.16 -21.43
CA LEU A 215 -8.54 5.07 -22.34
C LEU A 215 -7.25 4.51 -22.94
N ARG A 216 -6.46 3.78 -22.15
CA ARG A 216 -5.10 3.37 -22.51
C ARG A 216 -4.99 1.91 -22.95
N HIS A 217 -5.86 1.06 -22.43
CA HIS A 217 -5.78 -0.39 -22.61
C HIS A 217 -7.04 -0.99 -23.26
N ASP A 218 -8.07 -0.18 -23.53
CA ASP A 218 -9.38 -0.63 -24.06
C ASP A 218 -10.03 -1.73 -23.18
N VAL A 219 -9.71 -1.71 -21.88
CA VAL A 219 -10.20 -2.68 -20.89
C VAL A 219 -11.37 -2.08 -20.13
N TYR A 220 -12.46 -2.86 -20.02
CA TYR A 220 -13.68 -2.50 -19.32
C TYR A 220 -14.09 -3.62 -18.37
N LEU A 221 -14.83 -3.28 -17.31
CA LEU A 221 -15.45 -4.28 -16.45
C LEU A 221 -16.42 -5.15 -17.25
N SER A 222 -16.50 -6.42 -16.88
CA SER A 222 -17.38 -7.41 -17.50
C SER A 222 -18.85 -7.02 -17.39
N THR A 223 -19.21 -6.27 -16.35
CA THR A 223 -20.57 -5.76 -16.10
C THR A 223 -20.85 -4.40 -16.75
N ALA A 224 -19.87 -3.78 -17.41
CA ALA A 224 -20.08 -2.51 -18.11
C ALA A 224 -21.04 -2.74 -19.29
N SER A 225 -22.25 -2.19 -19.19
CA SER A 225 -23.23 -2.15 -20.28
C SER A 225 -22.57 -1.65 -21.57
N SER A 226 -22.96 -2.26 -22.71
CA SER A 226 -22.53 -1.93 -24.07
C SER A 226 -22.64 -0.45 -24.44
N ASP A 227 -23.44 0.34 -23.69
CA ASP A 227 -23.64 1.77 -23.95
C ASP A 227 -22.47 2.65 -23.45
N ILE A 228 -21.72 2.21 -22.44
CA ILE A 228 -20.54 2.94 -21.92
C ILE A 228 -19.33 2.79 -22.86
N LYS A 229 -19.23 1.65 -23.57
CA LYS A 229 -18.23 1.42 -24.63
C LYS A 229 -18.36 2.41 -25.78
N LYS A 230 -19.55 2.97 -26.04
CA LYS A 230 -19.76 3.99 -27.08
C LYS A 230 -19.41 5.41 -26.64
N ASN A 231 -19.70 5.79 -25.39
CA ASN A 231 -19.43 7.16 -24.91
C ASN A 231 -17.96 7.44 -24.61
N SER A 232 -17.12 6.41 -24.40
CA SER A 232 -15.66 6.57 -24.28
C SER A 232 -14.95 6.75 -25.62
N MET A 233 -15.62 6.45 -26.75
CA MET A 233 -15.09 6.58 -28.12
C MET A 233 -15.51 7.90 -28.83
N THR A 234 -16.23 8.80 -28.17
CA THR A 234 -16.54 10.15 -28.68
C THR A 234 -16.14 11.17 -27.62
N LYS A 235 -15.20 12.11 -27.81
CA LYS A 235 -14.69 12.80 -28.99
C LYS A 235 -13.33 13.47 -28.63
N PRO A 236 -12.59 14.03 -29.63
CA PRO A 236 -11.15 14.33 -29.60
C PRO A 236 -10.73 15.54 -28.74
#